data_AF-X1NU87-F1
#
_entry.id   AF-X1NU87-F1
#
_cell.length_a   1.000
_cell.length_b   1.000
_cell.length_c   1.000
_cell.angle_alpha   90.00
_cell.angle_beta   90.00
_cell.angle_gamma   90.00
#
_symmetry.space_group_name_H-M   'P 1'
#
loop_
_entity.id
_entity.type
_entity.pdbx_description
1 polymer ?
#
loop_
_entity_poly.entity_id
_entity_poly.type
_entity_poly.pdbx_seq_one_letter_code
_entity_poly.pdbx_strand_id
1 'polypeptide(L)'
;MAANLKPVRADDLFRPSVIVADLWQMIQDCKVLVAELTTKNANVFYELGLAHAIGKPVILVSEKMDDVPFDLQQLRVLLYDKDDPAWGEKLSKSITNALKETLSEPIEAVPGIFRKKVKSQAPEQDATIARIEALEKQMRSVRAPARYIGREFRK
;
A
#
# COMPACT_ATOMS: atom_id res chain seq x y z
N MET A 1 13.87 16.35 3.70
CA MET A 1 13.01 15.21 3.27
C MET A 1 13.06 14.14 4.34
N ALA A 2 11.93 13.81 4.97
CA ALA A 2 11.85 12.72 5.94
C ALA A 2 11.74 11.38 5.18
N ALA A 3 12.49 10.35 5.60
CA ALA A 3 12.44 9.00 5.04
C ALA A 3 12.56 8.89 3.50
N ASN A 4 13.18 9.87 2.83
CA ASN A 4 13.27 9.96 1.36
C ASN A 4 11.90 9.94 0.63
N LEU A 5 10.86 10.47 1.28
CA LEU A 5 9.52 10.64 0.70
C LEU A 5 9.26 12.09 0.32
N LYS A 6 8.42 12.28 -0.70
CA LYS A 6 7.87 13.59 -1.08
C LYS A 6 6.48 13.73 -0.45
N PRO A 7 6.25 14.70 0.47
CA PRO A 7 4.92 14.95 0.99
C PRO A 7 4.05 15.60 -0.08
N VAL A 8 2.77 15.22 -0.11
CA VAL A 8 1.73 15.85 -0.93
C VAL A 8 0.54 16.09 -0.02
N ARG A 9 0.09 17.34 0.08
CA ARG A 9 -1.09 17.72 0.86
C ARG A 9 -2.32 17.56 -0.04
N ALA A 10 -3.40 16.99 0.49
CA ALA A 10 -4.61 16.71 -0.29
C ALA A 10 -5.36 17.98 -0.71
N ASP A 11 -5.24 19.06 0.07
CA ASP A 11 -5.94 20.33 -0.11
C ASP A 11 -5.21 21.35 -1.01
N ASP A 12 -3.92 21.18 -1.28
CA ASP A 12 -3.18 22.03 -2.23
C ASP A 12 -3.68 21.88 -3.69
N LEU A 13 -4.63 20.96 -3.94
CA LEU A 13 -5.11 20.58 -5.27
C LEU A 13 -6.56 20.98 -5.56
N PHE A 14 -7.24 21.72 -4.66
CA PHE A 14 -8.65 22.09 -4.81
C PHE A 14 -8.92 23.00 -6.03
N ARG A 15 -9.18 22.37 -7.19
CA ARG A 15 -9.98 22.95 -8.29
C ARG A 15 -11.39 22.33 -8.28
N PRO A 16 -12.44 23.06 -8.68
CA PRO A 16 -13.84 22.71 -8.36
C PRO A 16 -14.42 21.44 -9.00
N SER A 17 -13.70 20.72 -9.85
CA SER A 17 -14.30 19.71 -10.74
C SER A 17 -13.57 18.35 -10.82
N VAL A 18 -12.58 18.07 -9.96
CA VAL A 18 -11.80 16.80 -10.01
C VAL A 18 -11.67 16.07 -8.66
N ILE A 19 -12.48 16.45 -7.67
CA ILE A 19 -12.09 16.32 -6.25
C ILE A 19 -12.03 14.87 -5.74
N VAL A 20 -12.90 13.95 -6.20
CA VAL A 20 -12.92 12.56 -5.68
C VAL A 20 -12.00 11.63 -6.45
N ALA A 21 -11.94 11.77 -7.78
CA ALA A 21 -11.12 10.89 -8.62
C ALA A 21 -9.62 11.13 -8.42
N ASP A 22 -9.20 12.40 -8.32
CA ASP A 22 -7.80 12.75 -8.06
C ASP A 22 -7.38 12.31 -6.65
N LEU A 23 -8.22 12.55 -5.65
CA LEU A 23 -8.00 12.09 -4.28
C LEU A 23 -7.85 10.56 -4.25
N TRP A 24 -8.72 9.84 -4.94
CA TRP A 24 -8.64 8.40 -5.06
C TRP A 24 -7.33 7.95 -5.72
N GLN A 25 -6.91 8.63 -6.79
CA GLN A 25 -5.63 8.35 -7.45
C GLN A 25 -4.45 8.61 -6.51
N MET A 26 -4.47 9.70 -5.74
CA MET A 26 -3.44 10.01 -4.74
C MET A 26 -3.35 8.94 -3.66
N ILE A 27 -4.50 8.48 -3.14
CA ILE A 27 -4.54 7.39 -2.14
C ILE A 27 -3.94 6.11 -2.73
N GLN A 28 -4.25 5.79 -3.99
CA GLN A 28 -3.68 4.63 -4.69
C GLN A 28 -2.18 4.76 -4.93
N ASP A 29 -1.68 5.93 -5.29
CA ASP A 29 -0.29 6.15 -5.67
C ASP A 29 0.65 6.38 -4.48
N CYS A 30 0.12 6.81 -3.34
CA CYS A 30 0.91 7.02 -2.14
C CYS A 30 1.46 5.69 -1.59
N LYS A 31 2.67 5.75 -0.99
CA LYS A 31 3.26 4.61 -0.27
C LYS A 31 2.68 4.46 1.14
N VAL A 32 2.34 5.58 1.76
CA VAL A 32 1.86 5.69 3.12
C VAL A 32 1.06 6.98 3.23
N LEU A 33 -0.04 6.92 3.98
CA LEU A 33 -0.91 8.06 4.25
C LEU A 33 -0.68 8.56 5.69
N VAL A 34 -0.76 9.86 5.91
CA VAL A 34 -0.75 10.46 7.24
C VAL A 34 -2.10 11.14 7.42
N ALA A 35 -2.90 10.69 8.39
CA ALA A 35 -4.23 11.22 8.66
C ALA A 35 -4.21 12.06 9.94
N GLU A 36 -4.55 13.33 9.82
CA GLU A 36 -4.64 14.30 10.92
C GLU A 36 -6.10 14.35 11.41
N LEU A 37 -6.35 13.82 12.61
CA LEU A 37 -7.70 13.57 13.11
C LEU A 37 -8.23 14.67 14.05
N THR A 38 -7.42 15.69 14.33
CA THR A 38 -7.82 16.79 15.22
C THR A 38 -9.08 17.45 14.68
N THR A 39 -9.96 17.91 15.57
CA THR A 39 -11.26 18.54 15.24
C THR A 39 -12.32 17.64 14.57
N LYS A 40 -12.07 16.34 14.39
CA LYS A 40 -13.05 15.37 13.85
C LYS A 40 -13.58 15.72 12.45
N ASN A 41 -12.70 16.12 11.55
CA ASN A 41 -13.11 16.46 10.18
C ASN A 41 -13.64 15.22 9.42
N ALA A 42 -14.91 15.28 9.01
CA ALA A 42 -15.59 14.21 8.28
C ALA A 42 -14.90 13.81 6.96
N ASN A 43 -14.27 14.77 6.26
CA ASN A 43 -13.57 14.50 5.01
C ASN A 43 -12.33 13.62 5.24
N VAL A 44 -11.58 13.88 6.32
CA VAL A 44 -10.42 13.06 6.67
C VAL A 44 -10.85 11.64 7.01
N PHE A 45 -11.97 11.46 7.72
CA PHE A 45 -12.50 10.12 8.01
C PHE A 45 -12.96 9.38 6.75
N TYR A 46 -13.56 10.09 5.79
CA TYR A 46 -13.93 9.51 4.50
C TYR A 46 -12.68 9.00 3.74
N GLU A 47 -11.66 9.84 3.63
CA GLU A 47 -10.37 9.50 2.99
C GLU A 47 -9.64 8.36 3.70
N LEU A 48 -9.64 8.38 5.03
CA LEU A 48 -9.09 7.31 5.86
C LEU A 48 -9.81 5.99 5.61
N GLY A 49 -11.13 6.01 5.53
CA GLY A 49 -11.95 4.85 5.19
C GLY A 49 -11.60 4.27 3.82
N LEU A 50 -11.42 5.13 2.81
CA LEU A 50 -10.97 4.71 1.47
C LEU A 50 -9.58 4.06 1.50
N ALA A 51 -8.63 4.66 2.23
CA ALA A 51 -7.28 4.13 2.38
C ALA A 51 -7.29 2.76 3.07
N HIS A 52 -8.07 2.61 4.15
CA HIS A 52 -8.26 1.33 4.84
C HIS A 52 -8.91 0.28 3.94
N ALA A 53 -9.91 0.64 3.13
CA ALA A 53 -10.59 -0.28 2.23
C ALA A 53 -9.66 -0.90 1.18
N ILE A 54 -8.59 -0.20 0.78
CA ILE A 54 -7.57 -0.75 -0.12
C ILE A 54 -6.33 -1.30 0.59
N GLY A 55 -6.29 -1.28 1.92
CA GLY A 55 -5.17 -1.76 2.71
C GLY A 55 -3.93 -0.89 2.57
N LYS A 56 -4.09 0.44 2.50
CA LYS A 56 -2.95 1.35 2.56
C LYS A 56 -2.43 1.48 3.99
N PRO A 57 -1.11 1.51 4.19
CA PRO A 57 -0.54 1.85 5.49
C PRO A 57 -0.87 3.29 5.86
N VAL A 58 -1.39 3.51 7.07
CA VAL A 58 -1.78 4.84 7.55
C VAL A 58 -1.15 5.14 8.91
N ILE A 59 -0.57 6.32 9.04
CA ILE A 59 -0.12 6.89 10.31
C ILE A 59 -1.19 7.86 10.79
N LEU A 60 -1.77 7.59 11.95
CA LEU A 60 -2.76 8.47 12.57
C LEU A 60 -2.07 9.48 13.48
N VAL A 61 -2.43 10.75 13.36
CA VAL A 61 -1.98 11.81 14.26
C VAL A 61 -3.17 12.59 14.79
N SER A 62 -3.11 13.03 16.04
CA SER A 62 -4.18 13.84 16.66
C SER A 62 -3.61 14.68 17.80
N GLU A 63 -4.18 15.85 18.06
CA GLU A 63 -3.83 16.65 19.23
C GLU A 63 -4.36 15.98 20.51
N LYS A 64 -5.59 15.44 20.45
CA LYS A 64 -6.28 14.85 21.59
C LYS A 64 -6.87 13.50 21.23
N MET A 65 -6.91 12.58 22.20
CA MET A 65 -7.53 11.27 21.99
C MET A 65 -9.06 11.36 21.83
N ASP A 66 -9.67 12.40 22.43
CA ASP A 66 -11.11 12.66 22.32
C ASP A 66 -11.56 12.97 20.89
N ASP A 67 -10.63 13.42 20.03
CA ASP A 67 -10.86 13.66 18.61
C ASP A 67 -10.84 12.37 17.78
N VAL A 68 -10.36 11.27 18.34
CA VAL A 68 -10.26 9.98 17.66
C VAL A 68 -11.54 9.16 17.92
N PRO A 69 -12.29 8.76 16.88
CA PRO A 69 -13.43 7.84 17.01
C PRO A 69 -13.03 6.53 17.70
N PHE A 70 -13.90 5.96 18.53
CA PHE A 70 -13.63 4.76 19.34
C PHE A 70 -13.02 3.60 18.53
N ASP A 71 -13.53 3.36 17.32
CA ASP A 71 -13.04 2.29 16.42
C ASP A 71 -11.56 2.48 15.99
N LEU A 72 -11.08 3.73 15.98
CA LEU A 72 -9.71 4.09 15.63
C LEU A 72 -8.80 4.19 16.86
N GLN A 73 -9.35 4.27 18.07
CA GLN A 73 -8.56 4.41 19.30
C GLN A 73 -7.71 3.18 19.63
N GLN A 74 -8.10 2.01 19.11
CA GLN A 74 -7.32 0.77 19.23
C GLN A 74 -6.08 0.75 18.32
N LEU A 75 -6.00 1.67 17.35
CA LEU A 75 -4.85 1.80 16.45
C LEU A 75 -3.80 2.72 17.08
N ARG A 76 -2.56 2.61 16.60
CA ARG A 76 -1.48 3.51 17.04
C ARG A 76 -1.76 4.92 16.52
N VAL A 77 -2.07 5.83 17.44
CA VAL A 77 -2.20 7.27 17.19
C VAL A 77 -1.00 8.00 17.76
N LEU A 78 -0.34 8.84 16.97
CA LEU A 78 0.70 9.74 17.46
C LEU A 78 0.03 11.01 18.00
N LEU A 79 0.06 11.17 19.31
CA LEU A 79 -0.43 12.39 19.95
C LEU A 79 0.63 13.49 19.91
N TYR A 80 0.17 14.73 19.75
CA TYR A 80 1.00 15.92 19.85
C TYR A 80 0.29 16.99 20.68
N ASP A 81 1.07 17.85 21.33
CA ASP A 81 0.54 18.87 22.24
C ASP A 81 1.00 20.24 21.76
N LYS A 82 0.08 21.09 21.30
CA LYS A 82 0.42 22.44 20.80
C LYS A 82 0.91 23.39 21.90
N ASP A 83 0.67 23.08 23.17
CA ASP A 83 1.14 23.87 24.31
C ASP A 83 2.64 23.65 24.60
N ASP A 84 3.22 22.58 24.05
CA ASP A 84 4.65 22.29 24.14
C ASP A 84 5.44 23.05 23.06
N PRO A 85 6.36 23.98 23.40
CA PRO A 85 7.11 24.75 22.40
C PRO A 85 7.91 23.91 21.39
N ALA A 86 8.24 22.66 21.73
CA ALA A 86 8.98 21.74 20.87
C ALA A 86 8.08 20.72 20.13
N TRP A 87 6.76 20.89 20.15
CA TRP A 87 5.82 19.92 19.59
C TRP A 87 6.08 19.58 18.13
N GLY A 88 6.42 20.57 17.30
CA GLY A 88 6.65 20.38 15.88
C GLY A 88 7.85 19.46 15.60
N GLU A 89 8.94 19.64 16.35
CA GLU A 89 10.12 18.78 16.24
C GLU A 89 9.84 17.37 16.75
N LYS A 90 9.13 17.26 17.89
CA LYS A 90 8.73 15.96 18.47
C LYS A 90 7.81 15.19 17.53
N LEU A 91 6.79 15.83 16.99
CA LEU A 91 5.86 15.23 16.03
C LEU A 91 6.58 14.82 14.74
N SER A 92 7.42 15.70 14.19
CA SER A 92 8.23 15.40 13.00
C SER A 92 9.11 14.17 13.19
N LYS A 93 9.75 14.05 14.37
CA LYS A 93 10.56 12.88 14.73
C LYS A 93 9.72 11.62 14.88
N SER A 94 8.57 11.70 15.55
CA SER A 94 7.64 10.58 15.72
C SER A 94 7.07 10.09 14.39
N ILE A 95 6.63 10.99 13.51
CA ILE A 95 6.18 10.65 12.15
C ILE A 95 7.33 10.03 11.36
N THR A 96 8.54 10.59 11.43
CA THR A 96 9.71 10.04 10.72
C THR A 96 10.02 8.61 11.14
N ASN A 97 9.95 8.31 12.44
CA ASN A 97 10.16 6.95 12.95
C ASN A 97 9.04 6.00 12.49
N ALA A 98 7.77 6.43 12.62
CA ALA A 98 6.62 5.66 12.16
C ALA A 98 6.68 5.39 10.64
N LEU A 99 7.14 6.36 9.84
CA LEU A 99 7.36 6.20 8.40
C LEU A 99 8.43 5.14 8.12
N LYS A 100 9.57 5.17 8.83
CA LYS A 100 10.65 4.18 8.64
C LYS A 100 10.16 2.77 8.95
N GLU A 101 9.47 2.59 10.08
CA GLU A 101 8.88 1.31 10.50
C GLU A 101 7.84 0.82 9.49
N THR A 102 6.96 1.71 9.05
CA THR A 102 5.91 1.40 8.06
C THR A 102 6.51 1.02 6.71
N LEU A 103 7.58 1.67 6.28
CA LEU A 103 8.23 1.38 5.00
C LEU A 103 9.06 0.09 5.04
N SER A 104 9.58 -0.32 6.21
CA SER A 104 10.26 -1.62 6.34
C SER A 104 9.29 -2.79 6.27
N GLU A 105 8.08 -2.64 6.83
CA GLU A 105 7.06 -3.70 6.84
C GLU A 105 5.67 -3.17 6.45
N PRO A 106 5.43 -2.81 5.17
CA PRO A 106 4.20 -2.13 4.75
C PRO A 106 2.92 -2.93 5.01
N ILE A 107 2.97 -4.26 4.84
CA ILE A 107 1.81 -5.12 5.06
C ILE A 107 1.46 -5.18 6.55
N GLU A 108 2.48 -5.24 7.42
CA GLU A 108 2.28 -5.34 8.86
C GLU A 108 1.79 -4.02 9.47
N ALA A 109 2.16 -2.89 8.87
CA ALA A 109 1.67 -1.57 9.28
C ALA A 109 0.18 -1.35 9.02
N VAL A 110 -0.44 -2.15 8.15
CA VAL A 110 -1.90 -2.14 7.95
C VAL A 110 -2.55 -2.93 9.09
N PRO A 111 -3.56 -2.38 9.80
CA PRO A 111 -4.26 -3.12 10.84
C PRO A 111 -4.82 -4.44 10.29
N GLY A 112 -4.75 -5.52 11.06
CA GLY A 112 -5.10 -6.87 10.60
C GLY A 112 -6.51 -7.00 10.01
N ILE A 113 -7.46 -6.18 10.48
CA ILE A 113 -8.82 -6.10 9.93
C ILE A 113 -8.88 -5.56 8.49
N PHE A 114 -7.92 -4.71 8.11
CA PHE A 114 -7.79 -4.10 6.78
C PHE A 114 -6.72 -4.77 5.91
N ARG A 115 -5.94 -5.71 6.46
CA ARG A 115 -5.07 -6.56 5.66
C ARG A 115 -5.95 -7.42 4.77
N LYS A 116 -6.08 -7.02 3.50
CA LYS A 116 -6.70 -7.87 2.49
C LYS A 116 -5.96 -9.21 2.49
N LYS A 117 -6.57 -10.27 3.02
CA LYS A 117 -6.36 -11.60 2.45
C LYS A 117 -6.95 -11.53 1.05
N VAL A 118 -6.16 -11.10 0.07
CA VAL A 118 -6.57 -11.17 -1.34
C VAL A 118 -6.68 -12.66 -1.68
N LYS A 119 -7.86 -13.26 -1.46
CA LYS A 119 -8.33 -14.28 -2.39
C LYS A 119 -8.75 -13.49 -3.61
N SER A 120 -7.90 -13.48 -4.63
CA SER A 120 -8.22 -12.82 -5.89
C SER A 120 -9.56 -13.36 -6.39
N GLN A 121 -10.51 -12.48 -6.71
CA GLN A 121 -11.70 -12.85 -7.49
C GLN A 121 -11.39 -12.96 -8.99
N ALA A 122 -10.14 -12.72 -9.39
CA ALA A 122 -9.67 -13.18 -10.68
C ALA A 122 -9.91 -14.69 -10.76
N PRO A 123 -10.48 -15.21 -11.86
CA PRO A 123 -10.69 -16.64 -12.02
C PRO A 123 -9.40 -17.37 -11.68
N GLU A 124 -9.52 -18.36 -10.81
CA GLU A 124 -8.38 -19.06 -10.21
C GLU A 124 -7.39 -19.53 -11.28
N GLN A 125 -6.15 -19.67 -10.83
CA GLN A 125 -4.89 -19.92 -11.52
C GLN A 125 -4.90 -21.07 -12.56
N ASP A 126 -6.02 -21.74 -12.81
CA ASP A 126 -6.22 -22.81 -13.80
C ASP A 126 -5.74 -22.44 -15.21
N ALA A 127 -6.13 -21.26 -15.72
CA ALA A 127 -5.72 -20.86 -17.07
C ALA A 127 -4.20 -20.60 -17.17
N THR A 128 -3.61 -20.07 -16.09
CA THR A 128 -2.17 -19.77 -16.04
C THR A 128 -1.35 -21.05 -15.82
N ILE A 129 -1.79 -21.94 -14.93
CA ILE A 129 -1.16 -23.24 -14.67
C ILE A 129 -1.25 -24.12 -15.92
N ALA A 130 -2.42 -24.21 -16.56
CA ALA A 130 -2.58 -24.93 -17.82
C ALA A 130 -1.70 -24.35 -18.94
N ARG A 131 -1.49 -23.03 -18.96
CA ARG A 131 -0.57 -22.39 -19.93
C ARG A 131 0.88 -22.76 -19.65
N ILE A 132 1.29 -22.83 -18.38
CA ILE A 132 2.64 -23.24 -17.97
C ILE A 132 2.87 -24.71 -18.33
N GLU A 133 1.93 -25.61 -18.01
CA GLU A 133 2.03 -27.04 -18.35
C GLU A 133 2.11 -27.28 -19.87
N ALA A 134 1.31 -26.55 -20.66
CA ALA A 134 1.35 -26.64 -22.12
C ALA A 134 2.71 -26.19 -22.68
N LEU A 135 3.28 -25.10 -22.15
CA LEU A 135 4.60 -24.61 -22.55
C LEU A 135 5.72 -25.59 -22.18
N GLU A 136 5.67 -26.18 -20.97
CA GLU A 136 6.63 -27.20 -20.57
C GLU A 136 6.61 -28.42 -21.50
N LYS A 137 5.41 -28.87 -21.89
CA LYS A 137 5.25 -30.01 -22.81
C LYS A 137 5.83 -29.69 -24.19
N GLN A 138 5.63 -28.46 -24.69
CA GLN A 138 6.24 -28.01 -25.94
C GLN A 138 7.78 -27.94 -25.84
N MET A 139 8.34 -27.40 -24.76
CA MET A 139 9.79 -27.34 -24.57
C MET A 139 10.45 -28.74 -24.51
N ARG A 140 9.79 -29.73 -23.90
CA ARG A 140 10.30 -31.11 -23.88
C ARG A 140 10.35 -31.73 -25.28
N SER A 141 9.41 -31.39 -26.15
CA SER A 141 9.38 -31.89 -27.54
C SER A 141 10.49 -31.31 -28.42
N VAL A 142 10.96 -30.09 -28.13
CA VAL A 142 12.07 -29.43 -28.84
C VAL A 142 13.44 -29.99 -28.44
N ARG A 143 13.53 -30.65 -27.27
CA ARG A 143 14.77 -31.25 -26.75
C ARG A 143 15.03 -32.69 -27.21
N ALA A 144 14.19 -33.28 -28.06
CA ALA A 144 14.50 -34.59 -28.63
C ALA A 144 15.76 -34.49 -29.52
N PRO A 145 16.80 -35.32 -29.30
CA PRO A 145 18.04 -35.20 -30.05
C PRO A 145 17.79 -35.54 -31.52
N ALA A 146 18.28 -34.67 -32.41
CA ALA A 146 18.32 -34.95 -33.84
C ALA A 146 19.05 -36.29 -34.05
N ARG A 147 18.31 -37.34 -34.44
CA ARG A 147 18.90 -38.60 -34.89
C ARG A 147 19.69 -38.30 -36.16
N TYR A 148 21.00 -38.22 -36.03
CA TYR A 148 21.93 -38.16 -37.15
C TYR A 148 21.84 -39.50 -37.89
N ILE A 149 21.10 -39.53 -39.00
CA ILE A 149 21.11 -40.65 -39.95
C ILE A 149 22.33 -40.45 -40.84
N GLY A 150 23.50 -40.90 -40.35
CA GLY A 150 24.71 -41.05 -41.15
C GLY A 150 24.81 -42.47 -41.68
N ARG A 151 24.46 -42.65 -42.95
CA ARG A 151 24.49 -43.93 -43.68
C ARG A 151 25.89 -44.55 -43.65
N GLU A 152 25.92 -45.88 -43.48
CA GLU A 152 27.03 -46.72 -43.89
C GLU A 152 27.45 -46.39 -45.33
N PHE A 153 28.74 -46.12 -45.54
CA PHE A 153 29.36 -46.39 -46.83
C PHE A 153 30.50 -47.38 -46.60
N ARG A 154 30.27 -48.60 -47.10
CA ARG A 154 31.26 -49.66 -47.30
C ARG A 154 32.22 -49.28 -48.43
N LYS A 155 33.44 -49.78 -48.26
CA LYS A 155 34.59 -49.93 -49.17
C LYS A 155 35.56 -48.76 -49.23
#